data_AF-A0A8T4MCE3-F1
#
_entry.id   AF-A0A8T4MCE3-F1
#
_cell.length_a   1.000
_cell.length_b   1.000
_cell.length_c   1.000
_cell.angle_alpha   90.00
_cell.angle_beta   90.00
_cell.angle_gamma   90.00
#
_symmetry.space_group_name_H-M   'P 1'
#
loop_
_entity.id
_entity.type
_entity.pdbx_description
1 polymer ?
#
loop_
_entity_poly.entity_id
_entity_poly.type
_entity_poly.pdbx_seq_one_letter_code
_entity_poly.pdbx_strand_id
1 'polypeptide(L)'
;MTDSKSITKTHKGKVKAVWKYKTRLYVVTSTKLYTEVLEKFRKYYQTEDVKQVMVEDFFKDLMEYNTSLLVSIRDGEIFHDSLGIVKVVKINIEKGLMVGTKEILLKKLLAIQEYLREIERVKINVFDNIYTSVIEASQAALILKGQIVVIPREIPKALKKDVFGRGLDKIYIGYAEEIIMLYKAFEHKKINIPDGRKLDDLNQKAIAFKEAIERMKS
;
A
#
# COMPACT_ATOMS: atom_id res chain seq x y z
N MET A 1 0.87 46.85 -12.86
CA MET A 1 0.41 45.44 -12.74
C MET A 1 -0.89 45.31 -13.52
N THR A 2 -0.80 44.96 -14.81
CA THR A 2 -1.97 44.84 -15.69
C THR A 2 -2.25 43.35 -15.87
N ASP A 3 -3.36 42.92 -15.27
CA ASP A 3 -3.88 41.57 -15.03
C ASP A 3 -3.61 40.56 -16.18
N SER A 4 -2.94 39.42 -15.91
CA SER A 4 -2.72 38.29 -16.87
C SER A 4 -4.02 37.72 -17.43
N LYS A 5 -5.11 38.03 -16.74
CA LYS A 5 -6.48 37.83 -17.17
C LYS A 5 -6.83 38.59 -18.45
N SER A 6 -6.19 39.69 -18.83
CA SER A 6 -6.67 40.54 -19.95
C SER A 6 -6.47 39.87 -21.33
N ILE A 7 -5.25 39.41 -21.67
CA ILE A 7 -4.95 38.75 -22.95
C ILE A 7 -5.69 37.41 -23.09
N THR A 8 -5.80 36.67 -21.99
CA THR A 8 -6.51 35.38 -21.97
C THR A 8 -8.02 35.57 -22.03
N LYS A 9 -8.58 36.63 -21.41
CA LYS A 9 -10.00 37.01 -21.56
C LYS A 9 -10.35 37.41 -23.00
N THR A 10 -9.48 38.12 -23.71
CA THR A 10 -9.70 38.51 -25.12
C THR A 10 -9.82 37.29 -26.05
N HIS A 11 -9.23 36.15 -25.67
CA HIS A 11 -9.26 34.92 -26.45
C HIS A 11 -9.85 33.72 -25.69
N LYS A 12 -10.74 33.99 -24.72
CA LYS A 12 -11.29 33.00 -23.75
C LYS A 12 -11.94 31.77 -24.40
N GLY A 13 -12.44 31.90 -25.63
CA GLY A 13 -13.00 30.78 -26.40
C GLY A 13 -11.94 29.86 -27.03
N LYS A 14 -10.75 30.37 -27.31
CA LYS A 14 -9.69 29.67 -28.07
C LYS A 14 -8.55 29.17 -27.19
N VAL A 15 -8.13 29.95 -26.20
CA VAL A 15 -7.06 29.57 -25.25
C VAL A 15 -7.69 28.84 -24.07
N LYS A 16 -7.19 27.63 -23.79
CA LYS A 16 -7.71 26.75 -22.73
C LYS A 16 -6.80 26.71 -21.51
N ALA A 17 -5.50 26.72 -21.72
CA ALA A 17 -4.54 26.80 -20.62
C ALA A 17 -3.26 27.52 -21.04
N VAL A 18 -2.62 28.16 -20.07
CA VAL A 18 -1.34 28.84 -20.22
C VAL A 18 -0.52 28.58 -18.96
N TRP A 19 0.68 28.03 -19.13
CA TRP A 19 1.65 27.92 -18.05
C TRP A 19 3.06 28.16 -18.59
N LYS A 20 3.97 28.56 -17.72
CA LYS A 20 5.39 28.72 -18.05
C LYS A 20 6.21 27.73 -17.25
N TYR A 21 7.16 27.11 -17.94
CA TYR A 21 8.16 26.26 -17.33
C TYR A 21 9.52 26.63 -17.90
N LYS A 22 10.45 27.01 -17.03
CA LYS A 22 11.74 27.62 -17.41
C LYS A 22 11.50 28.81 -18.35
N THR A 23 12.13 28.81 -19.53
CA THR A 23 12.06 29.87 -20.55
C THR A 23 10.98 29.62 -21.61
N ARG A 24 10.17 28.57 -21.48
CA ARG A 24 9.13 28.22 -22.45
C ARG A 24 7.74 28.45 -21.86
N LEU A 25 6.91 29.14 -22.63
CA LEU A 25 5.48 29.31 -22.36
C LEU A 25 4.69 28.31 -23.18
N TYR A 26 3.80 27.58 -22.53
CA TYR A 26 2.89 26.64 -23.15
C TYR A 26 1.53 27.29 -23.25
N VAL A 27 0.94 27.27 -24.44
CA VAL A 27 -0.37 27.85 -24.72
C VAL A 27 -1.23 26.77 -25.37
N VAL A 28 -2.13 26.17 -24.59
CA VAL A 28 -3.06 25.14 -25.08
C VAL A 28 -4.26 25.82 -25.70
N THR A 29 -4.59 25.45 -26.93
CA THR A 29 -5.62 26.12 -27.73
C THR A 29 -6.52 25.13 -28.46
N SER A 30 -7.80 25.46 -28.60
CA SER A 30 -8.74 24.66 -29.41
C SER A 30 -8.60 24.90 -30.91
N THR A 31 -8.01 26.03 -31.32
CA THR A 31 -7.77 26.38 -32.72
C THR A 31 -6.39 27.02 -32.88
N LYS A 32 -5.81 26.92 -34.07
CA LYS A 32 -4.52 27.55 -34.38
C LYS A 32 -4.63 29.08 -34.20
N LEU A 33 -3.63 29.68 -33.57
CA LEU A 33 -3.59 31.13 -33.35
C LEU A 33 -2.69 31.75 -34.41
N TYR A 34 -3.01 32.98 -34.79
CA TYR A 34 -2.15 33.76 -35.67
C TYR A 34 -0.87 34.15 -34.95
N THR A 35 0.23 34.28 -35.71
CA THR A 35 1.56 34.63 -35.20
C THR A 35 1.54 35.91 -34.36
N GLU A 36 0.80 36.93 -34.79
CA GLU A 36 0.63 38.19 -34.05
C GLU A 36 0.09 38.00 -32.63
N VAL A 37 -0.78 37.00 -32.43
CA VAL A 37 -1.32 36.69 -31.11
C VAL A 37 -0.24 36.02 -30.25
N LEU A 38 0.52 35.08 -30.82
CA LEU A 38 1.63 34.43 -30.13
C LEU A 38 2.74 35.44 -29.73
N GLU A 39 3.01 36.44 -30.58
CA GLU A 39 3.94 37.54 -30.25
C GLU A 39 3.46 38.39 -29.07
N LYS A 40 2.14 38.61 -28.94
CA LYS A 40 1.58 39.27 -27.75
C LYS A 40 1.82 38.43 -26.48
N PHE A 41 1.68 37.11 -26.56
CA PHE A 41 2.02 36.21 -25.45
C PHE A 41 3.52 36.27 -25.11
N ARG A 42 4.42 36.25 -26.12
CA ARG A 42 5.88 36.38 -25.92
C ARG A 42 6.24 37.64 -25.14
N LYS A 43 5.76 38.79 -25.61
CA LYS A 43 6.02 40.10 -25.00
C LYS A 43 5.44 40.19 -23.60
N TYR A 44 4.21 39.71 -23.40
CA TYR A 44 3.52 39.81 -22.13
C TYR A 44 4.17 38.94 -21.04
N TYR A 45 4.47 37.68 -21.35
CA TYR A 45 5.07 36.73 -20.40
C TYR A 45 6.60 36.76 -20.36
N GLN A 46 7.21 37.72 -21.08
CA GLN A 46 8.66 37.94 -21.15
C GLN A 46 9.41 36.63 -21.39
N THR A 47 9.14 36.03 -22.55
CA THR A 47 9.58 34.68 -22.89
C THR A 47 9.88 34.62 -24.38
N GLU A 48 11.03 34.05 -24.73
CA GLU A 48 11.46 33.95 -26.13
C GLU A 48 10.77 32.78 -26.84
N ASP A 49 10.50 31.71 -26.10
CA ASP A 49 9.89 30.49 -26.61
C ASP A 49 8.41 30.38 -26.18
N VAL A 50 7.53 30.33 -27.18
CA VAL A 50 6.09 30.06 -27.00
C VAL A 50 5.73 28.84 -27.81
N LYS A 51 5.36 27.77 -27.11
CA LYS A 51 4.83 26.55 -27.69
C LYS A 51 3.30 26.62 -27.68
N GLN A 52 2.72 26.81 -28.87
CA GLN A 52 1.30 26.53 -29.06
C GLN A 52 1.08 25.02 -29.10
N VAL A 53 0.10 24.51 -28.37
CA VAL A 53 -0.29 23.10 -28.34
C VAL A 53 -1.78 23.01 -28.60
N MET A 54 -2.20 22.18 -29.55
CA MET A 54 -3.63 21.94 -29.77
C MET A 54 -4.19 21.09 -28.62
N VAL A 55 -5.46 21.27 -28.27
CA VAL A 55 -6.08 20.48 -27.19
C VAL A 55 -5.98 18.97 -27.46
N GLU A 56 -6.16 18.55 -28.71
CA GLU A 56 -6.03 17.15 -29.12
C GLU A 56 -4.61 16.62 -28.88
N ASP A 57 -3.59 17.35 -29.34
CA ASP A 57 -2.18 17.00 -29.12
C ASP A 57 -1.81 16.99 -27.63
N PHE A 58 -2.36 17.94 -26.85
CA PHE A 58 -2.15 17.98 -25.41
C PHE A 58 -2.68 16.71 -24.73
N PHE A 59 -3.90 16.28 -25.06
CA PHE A 59 -4.44 15.05 -24.51
C PHE A 59 -3.70 13.81 -25.00
N LYS A 60 -3.29 13.78 -26.27
CA LYS A 60 -2.45 12.71 -26.82
C LYS A 60 -1.13 12.60 -26.04
N ASP A 61 -0.40 13.71 -25.89
CA ASP A 61 0.84 13.77 -25.12
C ASP A 61 0.64 13.34 -23.66
N LEU A 62 -0.50 13.69 -23.04
CA LEU A 62 -0.83 13.23 -21.68
C LEU A 62 -1.07 11.71 -21.63
N MET A 63 -1.82 11.16 -22.58
CA MET A 63 -2.13 9.73 -22.66
C MET A 63 -0.88 8.89 -22.98
N GLU A 64 0.03 9.43 -23.77
CA GLU A 64 1.33 8.82 -24.10
C GLU A 64 2.40 9.06 -23.02
N TYR A 65 2.03 9.67 -21.89
CA TYR A 65 2.93 9.97 -20.77
C TYR A 65 4.18 10.76 -21.18
N ASN A 66 4.01 11.75 -22.06
CA ASN A 66 5.10 12.61 -22.52
C ASN A 66 5.78 13.29 -21.32
N THR A 67 6.98 12.82 -20.98
CA THR A 67 7.69 13.23 -19.75
C THR A 67 8.03 14.70 -19.75
N SER A 68 8.35 15.29 -20.91
CA SER A 68 8.62 16.72 -21.02
C SER A 68 7.37 17.56 -20.72
N LEU A 69 6.21 17.14 -21.20
CA LEU A 69 4.93 17.79 -20.89
C LEU A 69 4.62 17.66 -19.40
N LEU A 70 4.64 16.45 -18.85
CA LEU A 70 4.33 16.19 -17.44
C LEU A 70 5.24 16.97 -16.49
N VAL A 71 6.55 16.99 -16.75
CA VAL A 71 7.51 17.79 -15.97
C VAL A 71 7.19 19.28 -16.07
N SER A 72 6.85 19.77 -17.26
CA SER A 72 6.48 21.18 -17.44
C SER A 72 5.22 21.58 -16.67
N ILE A 73 4.25 20.67 -16.53
CA ILE A 73 3.02 20.90 -15.76
C ILE A 73 3.33 20.84 -14.26
N ARG A 74 4.13 19.87 -13.83
CA ARG A 74 4.52 19.69 -12.42
C ARG A 74 5.25 20.93 -11.88
N ASP A 75 6.30 21.34 -12.56
CA ASP A 75 7.20 22.39 -12.07
C ASP A 75 6.83 23.78 -12.61
N GLY A 76 5.86 23.85 -13.53
CA GLY A 76 5.44 25.09 -14.16
C GLY A 76 4.50 25.94 -13.31
N GLU A 77 4.53 27.24 -13.61
CA GLU A 77 3.61 28.25 -13.08
C GLU A 77 2.41 28.39 -14.02
N ILE A 78 1.21 28.08 -13.50
CA ILE A 78 -0.04 28.11 -14.27
C ILE A 78 -0.63 29.52 -14.18
N PHE A 79 -0.69 30.22 -15.32
CA PHE A 79 -1.27 31.57 -15.42
C PHE A 79 -2.75 31.55 -15.80
N HIS A 80 -3.15 30.55 -16.58
CA HIS A 80 -4.52 30.38 -17.03
C HIS A 80 -4.86 28.90 -17.20
N ASP A 81 -6.05 28.50 -16.77
CA ASP A 81 -6.59 27.15 -16.97
C ASP A 81 -8.11 27.23 -16.90
N SER A 82 -8.76 27.40 -18.06
CA SER A 82 -10.20 27.63 -18.13
C SER A 82 -11.02 26.41 -17.70
N LEU A 83 -10.43 25.21 -17.80
CA LEU A 83 -11.11 23.93 -17.52
C LEU A 83 -10.58 23.24 -16.26
N GLY A 84 -9.53 23.78 -15.63
CA GLY A 84 -8.87 23.17 -14.48
C GLY A 84 -8.05 21.92 -14.79
N ILE A 85 -7.86 21.58 -16.07
CA ILE A 85 -7.25 20.31 -16.49
C ILE A 85 -5.77 20.27 -16.12
N VAL A 86 -5.03 21.35 -16.38
CA VAL A 86 -3.59 21.42 -16.06
C VAL A 86 -3.38 21.34 -14.55
N LYS A 87 -4.24 22.01 -13.78
CA LYS A 87 -4.21 21.93 -12.31
C LYS A 87 -4.49 20.51 -11.81
N VAL A 88 -5.49 19.81 -12.36
CA VAL A 88 -5.80 18.42 -11.99
C VAL A 88 -4.65 17.48 -12.35
N VAL A 89 -4.06 17.63 -13.53
CA VAL A 89 -2.88 16.85 -13.93
C VAL A 89 -1.73 17.09 -12.96
N LYS A 90 -1.44 18.34 -12.59
CA LYS A 90 -0.41 18.67 -11.59
C LYS A 90 -0.65 17.97 -10.26
N ILE A 91 -1.88 18.03 -9.72
CA ILE A 91 -2.26 17.33 -8.48
C ILE A 91 -2.05 15.81 -8.62
N ASN A 92 -2.41 15.22 -9.77
CA ASN A 92 -2.23 13.79 -10.00
C ASN A 92 -0.76 13.38 -10.13
N ILE A 93 0.09 14.23 -10.69
CA ILE A 93 1.55 14.02 -10.69
C ILE A 93 2.08 14.03 -9.26
N GLU A 94 1.73 15.04 -8.47
CA GLU A 94 2.16 15.17 -7.07
C GLU A 94 1.72 13.96 -6.21
N LYS A 95 0.54 13.39 -6.50
CA LYS A 95 0.03 12.17 -5.86
C LYS A 95 0.66 10.86 -6.38
N GLY A 96 1.58 10.94 -7.33
CA GLY A 96 2.19 9.78 -7.99
C GLY A 96 1.18 8.91 -8.74
N LEU A 97 0.15 9.52 -9.33
CA LEU A 97 -0.88 8.84 -10.13
C LEU A 97 -0.58 8.83 -11.64
N MET A 98 0.40 9.61 -12.09
CA MET A 98 0.81 9.67 -13.50
C MET A 98 2.03 8.78 -13.75
N VAL A 99 1.97 7.94 -14.77
CA VAL A 99 3.10 7.11 -15.20
C VAL A 99 4.19 8.00 -15.80
N GLY A 100 5.46 7.61 -15.64
CA GLY A 100 6.60 8.34 -16.21
C GLY A 100 7.11 9.51 -15.34
N THR A 101 6.59 9.69 -14.12
CA THR A 101 7.06 10.73 -13.19
C THR A 101 7.89 10.13 -12.04
N LYS A 102 8.60 10.97 -11.27
CA LYS A 102 9.42 10.50 -10.14
C LYS A 102 8.55 10.13 -8.93
N GLU A 103 7.39 10.74 -8.83
CA GLU A 103 6.45 10.60 -7.72
C GLU A 103 5.79 9.21 -7.72
N ILE A 104 5.48 8.65 -8.91
CA ILE A 104 4.98 7.27 -9.00
C ILE A 104 6.05 6.24 -8.59
N LEU A 105 7.33 6.51 -8.87
CA LEU A 105 8.43 5.66 -8.39
C LEU A 105 8.52 5.69 -6.87
N LEU A 106 8.52 6.89 -6.27
CA LEU A 106 8.53 7.05 -4.82
C LEU A 106 7.32 6.35 -4.18
N LYS A 107 6.12 6.54 -4.74
CA LYS A 107 4.89 5.88 -4.28
C LYS A 107 5.02 4.35 -4.31
N LYS A 108 5.58 3.80 -5.39
CA LYS A 108 5.82 2.35 -5.52
C LYS A 108 6.84 1.85 -4.49
N LEU A 109 7.93 2.59 -4.26
CA LEU A 109 8.93 2.25 -3.24
C LEU A 109 8.35 2.24 -1.82
N LEU A 110 7.54 3.25 -1.48
CA LEU A 110 6.83 3.30 -0.21
C LEU A 110 5.84 2.12 -0.07
N ALA A 111 5.11 1.79 -1.15
CA ALA A 111 4.21 0.64 -1.16
C ALA A 111 4.95 -0.69 -0.91
N ILE A 112 6.14 -0.87 -1.48
CA ILE A 112 6.99 -2.05 -1.21
C ILE A 112 7.30 -2.14 0.29
N GLN A 113 7.66 -1.04 0.94
CA GLN A 113 7.92 -1.04 2.38
C GLN A 113 6.68 -1.38 3.21
N GLU A 114 5.49 -0.93 2.80
CA GLU A 114 4.23 -1.31 3.43
C GLU A 114 3.96 -2.82 3.25
N TYR A 115 4.16 -3.37 2.06
CA TYR A 115 3.99 -4.81 1.81
C TYR A 115 4.95 -5.66 2.64
N LEU A 116 6.21 -5.23 2.79
CA LEU A 116 7.17 -5.92 3.66
C LEU A 116 6.76 -5.87 5.14
N ARG A 117 6.23 -4.73 5.62
CA ARG A 117 5.67 -4.63 6.98
C ARG A 117 4.42 -5.50 7.16
N GLU A 118 3.60 -5.61 6.13
CA GLU A 118 2.41 -6.46 6.16
C GLU A 118 2.76 -7.94 6.26
N ILE A 119 3.82 -8.40 5.57
CA ILE A 119 4.33 -9.77 5.71
C ILE A 119 4.69 -10.08 7.18
N GLU A 120 5.35 -9.15 7.88
CA GLU A 120 5.67 -9.31 9.30
C GLU A 120 4.40 -9.40 10.17
N ARG A 121 3.39 -8.57 9.89
CA ARG A 121 2.10 -8.62 10.60
C ARG A 121 1.36 -9.94 10.37
N VAL A 122 1.34 -10.42 9.13
CA VAL A 122 0.73 -11.70 8.78
C VAL A 122 1.41 -12.84 9.53
N LYS A 123 2.74 -12.87 9.64
CA LYS A 123 3.44 -13.87 10.45
C LYS A 123 3.02 -13.86 11.92
N ILE A 124 2.86 -12.68 12.51
CA ILE A 124 2.35 -12.54 13.89
C ILE A 124 0.95 -13.13 14.01
N ASN A 125 0.04 -12.77 13.10
CA ASN A 125 -1.33 -13.29 13.10
C ASN A 125 -1.37 -14.81 12.90
N VAL A 126 -0.54 -15.36 12.03
CA VAL A 126 -0.42 -16.82 11.83
C VAL A 126 0.05 -17.48 13.11
N PHE A 127 1.07 -16.93 13.78
CA PHE A 127 1.57 -17.50 15.02
C PHE A 127 0.53 -17.46 16.15
N ASP A 128 -0.22 -16.36 16.26
CA ASP A 128 -1.32 -16.20 17.20
C ASP A 128 -2.46 -17.20 16.95
N ASN A 129 -2.83 -17.42 15.69
CA ASN A 129 -3.84 -18.42 15.31
C ASN A 129 -3.38 -19.84 15.65
N ILE A 130 -2.11 -20.18 15.38
CA ILE A 130 -1.53 -21.49 15.74
C ILE A 130 -1.61 -21.68 17.26
N TYR A 131 -1.15 -20.71 18.05
CA TYR A 131 -1.23 -20.75 19.51
C TYR A 131 -2.67 -20.91 20.00
N THR A 132 -3.58 -20.06 19.53
CA THR A 132 -4.99 -20.07 19.93
C THR A 132 -5.65 -21.40 19.61
N SER A 133 -5.39 -21.98 18.44
CA SER A 133 -5.91 -23.30 18.06
C SER A 133 -5.48 -24.41 19.02
N VAL A 134 -4.22 -24.37 19.48
CA VAL A 134 -3.69 -25.34 20.46
C VAL A 134 -4.30 -25.14 21.84
N ILE A 135 -4.52 -23.89 22.26
CA ILE A 135 -5.21 -23.59 23.53
C ILE A 135 -6.61 -24.17 23.52
N GLU A 136 -7.41 -23.87 22.50
CA GLU A 136 -8.80 -24.35 22.38
C GLU A 136 -8.85 -25.89 22.29
N ALA A 137 -7.98 -26.49 21.48
CA ALA A 137 -7.88 -27.95 21.39
C ALA A 137 -7.53 -28.59 22.74
N SER A 138 -6.59 -27.98 23.48
CA SER A 138 -6.19 -28.47 24.80
C SER A 138 -7.33 -28.37 25.82
N GLN A 139 -8.08 -27.27 25.80
CA GLN A 139 -9.26 -27.12 26.66
C GLN A 139 -10.32 -28.16 26.32
N ALA A 140 -10.59 -28.41 25.04
CA ALA A 140 -11.51 -29.45 24.61
C ALA A 140 -11.07 -30.85 25.11
N ALA A 141 -9.78 -31.17 25.03
CA ALA A 141 -9.24 -32.44 25.53
C ALA A 141 -9.43 -32.60 27.05
N LEU A 142 -9.24 -31.53 27.82
CA LEU A 142 -9.47 -31.52 29.27
C LEU A 142 -10.95 -31.70 29.62
N ILE A 143 -11.83 -31.00 28.91
CA ILE A 143 -13.29 -31.12 29.08
C ILE A 143 -13.76 -32.55 28.79
N LEU A 144 -13.23 -33.20 27.74
CA LEU A 144 -13.53 -34.61 27.43
C LEU A 144 -13.14 -35.58 28.56
N LYS A 145 -12.22 -35.18 29.45
CA LYS A 145 -11.81 -35.95 30.63
C LYS A 145 -12.44 -35.45 31.93
N GLY A 146 -13.51 -34.66 31.83
CA GLY A 146 -14.27 -34.14 32.96
C GLY A 146 -13.50 -33.09 33.77
N GLN A 147 -12.44 -32.50 33.22
CA GLN A 147 -11.67 -31.44 33.87
C GLN A 147 -12.22 -30.06 33.51
N ILE A 148 -12.02 -29.10 34.40
CA ILE A 148 -12.33 -27.69 34.15
C ILE A 148 -11.30 -27.05 33.22
N VAL A 149 -11.71 -25.98 32.54
CA VAL A 149 -10.81 -25.13 31.75
C VAL A 149 -9.74 -24.52 32.66
N VAL A 150 -8.49 -24.57 32.21
CA VAL A 150 -7.35 -24.00 32.92
C VAL A 150 -6.73 -22.85 32.13
N ILE A 151 -6.05 -21.95 32.83
CA ILE A 151 -5.32 -20.85 32.20
C ILE A 151 -4.18 -21.39 31.29
N PRO A 152 -3.81 -20.67 30.22
CA PRO A 152 -2.84 -21.17 29.22
C PRO A 152 -1.53 -21.72 29.78
N ARG A 153 -0.98 -21.12 30.84
CA ARG A 153 0.30 -21.56 31.43
C ARG A 153 0.22 -22.94 32.10
N GLU A 154 -0.95 -23.33 32.58
CA GLU A 154 -1.16 -24.59 33.31
C GLU A 154 -1.54 -25.73 32.36
N ILE A 155 -1.90 -25.41 31.10
CA ILE A 155 -2.34 -26.40 30.11
C ILE A 155 -1.33 -27.55 29.93
N PRO A 156 -0.02 -27.31 29.73
CA PRO A 156 0.92 -28.43 29.55
C PRO A 156 0.94 -29.38 30.75
N LYS A 157 0.85 -28.84 31.97
CA LYS A 157 0.83 -29.62 33.21
C LYS A 157 -0.48 -30.39 33.35
N ALA A 158 -1.62 -29.76 33.06
CA ALA A 158 -2.94 -30.40 33.09
C ALA A 158 -3.05 -31.53 32.06
N LEU A 159 -2.59 -31.32 30.82
CA LEU A 159 -2.57 -32.37 29.80
C LEU A 159 -1.74 -33.59 30.23
N LYS A 160 -0.55 -33.37 30.80
CA LYS A 160 0.31 -34.44 31.32
C LYS A 160 -0.33 -35.22 32.47
N LYS A 161 -1.09 -34.53 33.33
CA LYS A 161 -1.68 -35.12 34.51
C LYS A 161 -2.97 -35.88 34.18
N ASP A 162 -3.85 -35.28 33.39
CA ASP A 162 -5.25 -35.66 33.32
C ASP A 162 -5.64 -36.30 31.97
N VAL A 163 -4.80 -36.14 30.92
CA VAL A 163 -5.07 -36.62 29.56
C VAL A 163 -4.06 -37.67 29.09
N PHE A 164 -2.79 -37.55 29.50
CA PHE A 164 -1.75 -38.52 29.13
C PHE A 164 -2.14 -39.96 29.51
N GLY A 165 -1.93 -40.90 28.58
CA GLY A 165 -2.28 -42.32 28.77
C GLY A 165 -3.79 -42.59 28.75
N ARG A 166 -4.63 -41.57 28.53
CA ARG A 166 -6.09 -41.67 28.41
C ARG A 166 -6.56 -41.31 27.00
N GLY A 167 -5.82 -41.73 25.99
CA GLY A 167 -6.13 -41.49 24.57
C GLY A 167 -5.26 -40.43 23.88
N LEU A 168 -4.31 -39.82 24.59
CA LEU A 168 -3.34 -38.89 24.00
C LEU A 168 -1.91 -39.26 24.37
N ASP A 169 -1.07 -39.43 23.35
CA ASP A 169 0.34 -39.77 23.52
C ASP A 169 1.20 -38.57 23.93
N LYS A 170 2.34 -38.88 24.54
CA LYS A 170 3.32 -37.89 25.01
C LYS A 170 3.80 -36.94 23.91
N ILE A 171 3.92 -37.43 22.67
CA ILE A 171 4.38 -36.64 21.53
C ILE A 171 3.47 -35.45 21.25
N TYR A 172 2.16 -35.67 21.26
CA TYR A 172 1.15 -34.64 21.01
C TYR A 172 1.09 -33.61 22.14
N ILE A 173 1.25 -34.06 23.39
CA ILE A 173 1.38 -33.15 24.54
C ILE A 173 2.65 -32.29 24.39
N GLY A 174 3.74 -32.88 23.90
CA GLY A 174 4.98 -32.15 23.60
C GLY A 174 4.79 -31.06 22.53
N TYR A 175 4.00 -31.32 21.49
CA TYR A 175 3.66 -30.32 20.48
C TYR A 175 2.91 -29.12 21.07
N ALA A 176 1.90 -29.38 21.91
CA ALA A 176 1.16 -28.31 22.57
C ALA A 176 2.05 -27.49 23.51
N GLU A 177 2.89 -28.16 24.30
CA GLU A 177 3.84 -27.51 25.20
C GLU A 177 4.85 -26.64 24.45
N GLU A 178 5.44 -27.13 23.34
CA GLU A 178 6.35 -26.36 22.50
C GLU A 178 5.70 -25.08 21.98
N ILE A 179 4.51 -25.18 21.39
CA ILE A 179 3.80 -24.04 20.80
C ILE A 179 3.46 -22.99 21.87
N ILE A 180 2.93 -23.42 23.02
CA ILE A 180 2.57 -22.51 24.12
C ILE A 180 3.80 -21.80 24.66
N MET A 181 4.91 -22.52 24.89
CA MET A 181 6.14 -21.92 25.41
C MET A 181 6.77 -20.96 24.43
N LEU A 182 6.83 -21.30 23.14
CA LEU A 182 7.36 -20.41 22.11
C LEU A 182 6.54 -19.13 21.99
N TYR A 183 5.21 -19.24 21.98
CA TYR A 183 4.35 -18.06 21.91
C TYR A 183 4.52 -17.15 23.14
N LYS A 184 4.61 -17.73 24.34
CA LYS A 184 4.90 -16.96 25.56
C LYS A 184 6.28 -16.30 25.56
N ALA A 185 7.29 -16.97 25.01
CA ALA A 185 8.61 -16.35 24.85
C ALA A 185 8.55 -15.15 23.89
N PHE A 186 7.77 -15.25 22.81
CA PHE A 186 7.54 -14.15 21.87
C PHE A 186 6.74 -12.99 22.51
N GLU A 187 5.64 -13.27 23.21
CA GLU A 187 4.82 -12.28 23.92
C GLU A 187 5.66 -11.49 24.94
N HIS A 188 6.56 -12.17 25.64
CA HIS A 188 7.50 -11.56 26.58
C HIS A 188 8.75 -10.95 25.92
N LYS A 189 8.78 -10.84 24.59
CA LYS A 189 9.89 -10.27 23.80
C LYS A 189 11.24 -10.95 24.06
N LYS A 190 11.24 -12.22 24.47
CA LYS A 190 12.46 -13.02 24.67
C LYS A 190 13.00 -13.59 23.36
N ILE A 191 12.12 -13.77 22.38
CA ILE A 191 12.46 -14.21 21.03
C ILE A 191 11.79 -13.32 20.00
N ASN A 192 12.36 -13.28 18.79
CA ASN A 192 11.73 -12.68 17.63
C ASN A 192 10.60 -13.57 17.08
N ILE A 193 9.78 -13.02 16.19
CA ILE A 193 8.79 -13.80 15.44
C ILE A 193 9.49 -14.95 14.70
N PRO A 194 8.98 -16.19 14.75
CA PRO A 194 9.54 -17.29 13.98
C PRO A 194 9.53 -17.01 12.47
N ASP A 195 10.48 -17.60 11.75
CA ASP A 195 10.47 -17.56 10.29
C ASP A 195 9.34 -18.43 9.70
N GLY A 196 9.09 -18.29 8.40
CA GLY A 196 7.99 -19.02 7.73
C GLY A 196 8.11 -20.54 7.87
N ARG A 197 9.33 -21.10 7.77
CA ARG A 197 9.55 -22.54 7.91
C ARG A 197 9.19 -23.03 9.30
N LYS A 198 9.56 -22.27 10.33
CA LYS A 198 9.21 -22.61 11.70
C LYS A 198 7.71 -22.46 11.96
N LEU A 199 7.05 -21.45 11.38
CA LEU A 199 5.59 -21.33 11.46
C LEU A 199 4.88 -22.52 10.80
N ASP A 200 5.37 -22.98 9.65
CA ASP A 200 4.82 -24.17 8.98
C ASP A 200 4.98 -25.44 9.83
N ASP A 201 6.14 -25.66 10.46
CA ASP A 201 6.38 -26.75 11.42
C ASP A 201 5.40 -26.69 12.61
N LEU A 202 5.23 -25.51 13.21
CA LEU A 202 4.31 -25.32 14.33
C LEU A 202 2.86 -25.54 13.92
N ASN A 203 2.48 -25.12 12.70
CA ASN A 203 1.14 -25.36 12.16
C ASN A 203 0.88 -26.85 11.95
N GLN A 204 1.83 -27.60 11.39
CA GLN A 204 1.71 -29.06 11.23
C GLN A 204 1.56 -29.77 12.58
N LYS A 205 2.32 -29.33 13.60
CA LYS A 205 2.21 -29.82 14.98
C LYS A 205 0.83 -29.51 15.59
N ALA A 206 0.30 -28.31 15.37
CA ALA A 206 -1.04 -27.93 15.82
C ALA A 206 -2.14 -28.78 15.15
N ILE A 207 -2.04 -29.02 13.84
CA ILE A 207 -2.96 -29.90 13.09
C ILE A 207 -2.91 -31.31 13.66
N ALA A 208 -1.71 -31.89 13.80
CA ALA A 208 -1.53 -33.24 14.33
C ALA A 208 -2.05 -33.37 15.78
N PHE A 209 -1.87 -32.35 16.61
CA PHE A 209 -2.40 -32.28 17.96
C PHE A 209 -3.93 -32.28 17.98
N LYS A 210 -4.56 -31.43 17.15
CA LYS A 210 -6.02 -31.36 16.98
C LYS A 210 -6.60 -32.71 16.52
N GLU A 211 -5.99 -33.35 15.53
CA GLU A 211 -6.42 -34.67 15.04
C GLU A 211 -6.28 -35.78 16.08
N ALA A 212 -5.24 -35.72 16.93
CA ALA A 212 -5.10 -36.65 18.04
C ALA A 212 -6.24 -36.49 19.05
N ILE A 213 -6.66 -35.25 19.35
CA ILE A 213 -7.79 -34.98 20.25
C ILE A 213 -9.12 -35.43 19.66
N GLU A 214 -9.33 -35.26 18.35
CA GLU A 214 -10.54 -35.76 17.69
C GLU A 214 -10.68 -37.28 17.79
N ARG A 215 -9.57 -38.01 17.65
CA ARG A 215 -9.52 -39.47 17.84
C ARG A 215 -9.77 -39.92 19.27
N MET A 216 -9.73 -39.02 20.26
CA MET A 216 -10.13 -39.35 21.64
C MET A 216 -11.65 -39.39 21.83
N LYS A 217 -12.43 -38.84 20.90
CA LYS A 217 -13.91 -38.81 20.96
C LYS A 217 -14.54 -40.11 20.44
N SER A 218 -13.84 -40.80 19.53
CA SER A 218 -14.21 -42.10 18.97
C SER A 218 -13.78 -43.24 19.89
#